data_AF-A0A7K0EAW3-F1
#
_entry.id   AF-A0A7K0EAW3-F1
#
_cell.length_a   1.000
_cell.length_b   1.000
_cell.length_c   1.000
_cell.angle_alpha   90.00
_cell.angle_beta   90.00
_cell.angle_gamma   90.00
#
_symmetry.space_group_name_H-M   'P 1'
#
loop_
_entity.id
_entity.type
_entity.pdbx_description
1 polymer ?
#
loop_
_entity_poly.entity_id
_entity_poly.type
_entity_poly.pdbx_seq_one_letter_code
_entity_poly.pdbx_strand_id
1 'polypeptide(L)' 'MTEIERLSIVKSAQINQALGVFIFIFGIIITIAMAFTETFVQQITDLVAGLLLMGIGGGMMWRAKTILKKHQSKEVN' A
#
# COMPACT_ATOMS: atom_id res chain seq x y z
N MET A 1 20.21 -5.57 -20.28
CA MET A 1 18.98 -5.91 -19.51
C MET A 1 18.25 -6.97 -20.30
N THR A 2 18.22 -8.19 -19.79
CA THR A 2 17.60 -9.33 -20.47
C THR A 2 16.07 -9.26 -20.34
N GLU A 3 15.31 -9.89 -21.24
CA GLU A 3 13.83 -9.89 -21.13
C GLU A 3 13.33 -10.47 -19.80
N ILE A 4 14.05 -11.44 -19.25
CA ILE A 4 13.74 -12.09 -17.97
C ILE A 4 13.87 -11.09 -16.80
N GLU A 5 14.85 -10.19 -16.83
CA GLU A 5 14.96 -9.11 -15.84
C GLU A 5 13.81 -8.10 -15.92
N ARG A 6 13.33 -7.78 -17.13
CA ARG A 6 12.18 -6.86 -17.27
C ARG A 6 10.90 -7.47 -16.71
N LEU A 7 10.64 -8.75 -17.00
CA LEU A 7 9.45 -9.44 -16.51
C LEU A 7 9.44 -9.59 -14.99
N SER A 8 10.60 -9.82 -14.37
CA SER A 8 10.69 -9.91 -12.91
C SER A 8 10.42 -8.57 -12.23
N ILE A 9 10.95 -7.46 -12.75
CA ILE A 9 10.71 -6.11 -12.22
C ILE A 9 9.22 -5.75 -12.31
N VAL A 10 8.57 -6.05 -13.44
CA VAL A 10 7.13 -5.80 -13.61
C VAL A 10 6.29 -6.64 -12.66
N LYS A 11 6.60 -7.94 -12.50
CA LYS A 11 5.92 -8.80 -11.52
C LYS A 11 6.10 -8.29 -10.09
N SER A 12 7.31 -7.91 -9.70
CA SER A 12 7.59 -7.38 -8.37
C SER A 12 6.84 -6.07 -8.11
N ALA A 13 6.71 -5.20 -9.11
CA ALA A 13 5.93 -3.98 -9.00
C ALA A 13 4.42 -4.27 -8.81
N GLN A 14 3.86 -5.24 -9.55
CA GLN A 14 2.46 -5.65 -9.39
C GLN A 14 2.20 -6.28 -8.01
N ILE A 15 3.13 -7.12 -7.53
CA ILE A 15 3.04 -7.72 -6.18
C ILE A 15 3.07 -6.62 -5.11
N ASN A 16 3.98 -5.64 -5.21
CA ASN A 16 4.02 -4.52 -4.27
C ASN A 16 2.76 -3.64 -4.33
N GLN A 17 2.18 -3.46 -5.51
CA GLN A 17 0.92 -2.74 -5.65
C GLN A 17 -0.25 -3.50 -5.00
N ALA A 18 -0.36 -4.81 -5.24
CA ALA A 18 -1.38 -5.65 -4.62
C ALA A 18 -1.23 -5.71 -3.10
N LEU A 19 0.00 -5.83 -2.59
CA LEU A 19 0.31 -5.75 -1.16
C LEU A 19 -0.07 -4.38 -0.57
N GLY A 20 0.24 -3.28 -1.26
CA GLY A 20 -0.14 -1.94 -0.83
C GLY A 20 -1.66 -1.77 -0.72
N VAL A 21 -2.41 -2.30 -1.70
CA VAL A 21 -3.89 -2.30 -1.68
C VAL A 21 -4.42 -3.18 -0.54
N PHE A 22 -3.83 -4.35 -0.32
CA PHE A 22 -4.22 -5.24 0.78
C PHE A 22 -4.03 -4.57 2.14
N ILE A 23 -2.86 -3.98 2.39
CA ILE A 23 -2.53 -3.27 3.64
C ILE A 23 -3.49 -2.08 3.83
N PHE A 24 -3.81 -1.36 2.75
CA PHE A 24 -4.74 -0.23 2.81
C PHE A 24 -6.16 -0.66 3.18
N ILE A 25 -6.69 -1.72 2.56
CA ILE A 25 -8.01 -2.28 2.91
C ILE A 25 -8.02 -2.76 4.37
N PHE A 26 -6.94 -3.41 4.81
CA PHE A 26 -6.81 -3.89 6.17
C PHE A 26 -6.80 -2.74 7.20
N GLY A 27 -6.11 -1.63 6.88
CA GLY A 27 -6.15 -0.41 7.69
C GLY A 27 -7.55 0.20 7.82
N ILE A 28 -8.35 0.18 6.74
CA ILE A 28 -9.75 0.63 6.78
C ILE A 28 -10.58 -0.27 7.71
N ILE A 29 -10.44 -1.59 7.60
CA ILE A 29 -11.18 -2.55 8.44
C ILE A 29 -10.86 -2.31 9.92
N ILE A 30 -9.58 -2.14 10.27
CA ILE A 30 -9.17 -1.83 11.66
C ILE A 30 -9.75 -0.51 12.12
N THR A 31 -9.73 0.53 11.27
CA THR A 31 -10.31 1.84 11.61
C THR A 31 -11.82 1.75 11.86
N ILE A 32 -12.54 0.88 11.15
CA ILE A 32 -13.97 0.63 11.41
C ILE A 32 -14.16 -0.20 12.69
N ALA A 33 -13.31 -1.21 12.93
CA ALA A 33 -13.36 -2.04 14.13
C ALA A 33 -13.18 -1.22 15.41
N MET A 34 -12.33 -0.18 15.37
CA MET A 34 -12.16 0.78 16.46
C MET A 34 -13.44 1.43 16.95
N ALA A 35 -14.41 1.67 16.06
CA ALA A 35 -15.68 2.29 16.43
C ALA A 35 -16.53 1.40 17.36
N PHE A 36 -16.21 0.10 17.43
CA PHE A 36 -16.88 -0.88 18.27
C PHE A 36 -16.07 -1.27 19.53
N THR A 37 -14.88 -0.70 19.73
CA THR A 37 -14.02 -1.01 20.88
C THR A 37 -14.36 -0.10 22.08
N GLU A 38 -14.76 -0.68 23.21
CA GLU A 38 -15.23 0.09 24.39
C GLU A 38 -14.08 0.60 25.29
N THR A 39 -12.85 0.12 25.13
CA THR A 39 -11.74 0.43 26.05
C THR A 39 -10.76 1.45 25.49
N PHE A 40 -10.46 2.49 26.27
CA PHE A 40 -9.62 3.63 25.87
C PHE A 40 -8.19 3.23 25.46
N VAL A 41 -7.61 2.22 26.12
CA VAL A 41 -6.26 1.70 25.82
C VAL A 41 -6.24 0.97 24.47
N GLN A 42 -7.29 0.20 24.18
CA GLN A 42 -7.42 -0.55 22.94
C GLN A 42 -7.73 0.40 21.77
N GLN A 43 -8.51 1.44 22.03
CA GLN A 43 -8.76 2.54 21.09
C GLN A 43 -7.47 3.25 20.66
N ILE A 44 -6.57 3.58 21.59
CA ILE A 44 -5.27 4.20 21.25
C ILE A 44 -4.38 3.23 20.46
N THR A 45 -4.34 1.95 20.85
CA THR A 45 -3.53 0.93 20.18
C THR A 45 -3.99 0.71 18.75
N ASP A 46 -5.30 0.58 18.54
CA ASP A 46 -5.89 0.41 17.23
C ASP A 46 -5.75 1.68 16.36
N LEU A 47 -5.76 2.89 16.96
CA LEU A 47 -5.50 4.15 16.26
C LEU A 47 -4.08 4.17 15.67
N VAL A 48 -3.10 3.79 16.49
CA VAL A 48 -1.69 3.73 16.09
C VAL A 48 -1.48 2.67 15.01
N ALA A 49 -2.11 1.50 15.17
CA ALA A 49 -2.07 0.45 14.16
C ALA A 49 -2.70 0.91 12.83
N GLY A 50 -3.87 1.56 12.88
CA GLY A 50 -4.54 2.12 11.72
C GLY A 50 -3.72 3.20 11.01
N LEU A 51 -3.08 4.11 11.77
CA LEU A 51 -2.17 5.13 11.24
C LEU A 51 -0.93 4.53 10.57
N LEU A 52 -0.31 3.53 11.19
CA LEU A 52 0.85 2.84 10.62
C LEU A 52 0.48 2.09 9.34
N LEU A 53 -0.66 1.39 9.33
CA LEU A 53 -1.15 0.67 8.15
C LEU A 53 -1.53 1.63 7.02
N MET A 54 -2.22 2.73 7.31
CA MET A 54 -2.52 3.76 6.32
C MET A 54 -1.24 4.43 5.80
N GLY A 55 -0.26 4.70 6.66
CA GLY A 55 1.03 5.28 6.26
C GLY A 55 1.85 4.36 5.36
N ILE A 56 1.94 3.07 5.70
CA ILE A 56 2.67 2.06 4.91
C ILE A 56 1.92 1.76 3.61
N GLY A 57 0.62 1.46 3.68
CA GLY A 57 -0.22 1.16 2.52
C GLY A 57 -0.30 2.34 1.56
N GLY A 58 -0.52 3.55 2.08
CA GLY A 58 -0.51 4.80 1.31
C GLY A 58 0.86 5.10 0.70
N GLY A 59 1.95 4.93 1.46
CA GLY A 59 3.32 5.12 0.97
C GLY A 59 3.69 4.14 -0.16
N MET A 60 3.29 2.87 -0.04
CA MET A 60 3.47 1.86 -1.08
C MET A 60 2.64 2.18 -2.34
N MET A 61 1.39 2.61 -2.17
CA MET A 61 0.52 3.02 -3.28
C MET A 61 1.07 4.26 -4.00
N TRP A 62 1.61 5.22 -3.25
CA TRP A 62 2.21 6.43 -3.84
C TRP A 62 3.47 6.09 -4.62
N ARG A 63 4.38 5.28 -4.06
CA ARG A 63 5.58 4.79 -4.77
C ARG A 63 5.21 4.03 -6.05
N ALA A 64 4.20 3.15 -6.00
CA ALA A 64 3.73 2.42 -7.17
C ALA A 64 3.20 3.37 -8.26
N LYS A 65 2.40 4.38 -7.88
CA LYS A 65 1.96 5.43 -8.81
C LYS A 65 3.12 6.21 -9.42
N THR A 66 4.14 6.58 -8.64
CA THR A 66 5.30 7.33 -9.15
C THR A 66 6.11 6.50 -10.14
N ILE A 67 6.28 5.20 -9.89
CA ILE A 67 7.00 4.28 -10.78
C ILE A 67 6.22 4.08 -12.09
N LEU A 68 4.91 3.83 -12.00
CA LEU A 68 4.02 3.69 -13.17
C LEU A 68 3.99 4.96 -14.03
N LYS A 69 3.85 6.14 -13.40
CA LYS A 69 3.84 7.43 -14.12
C LYS A 69 5.18 7.70 -14.83
N LYS A 70 6.30 7.30 -14.22
CA LYS A 70 7.65 7.45 -14.80
C LYS A 70 7.89 6.51 -15.99
N HIS A 71 7.20 5.36 -16.06
CA HIS A 71 7.38 4.38 -17.13
C HIS A 71 6.34 4.52 -18.25
N GLN A 72 5.14 5.05 -17.99
CA GLN A 72 4.19 5.43 -19.06
C GLN A 72 4.63 6.69 -19.83
N SER A 73 5.37 7.60 -19.20
CA SER A 73 5.91 8.78 -19.90
C SER A 73 7.06 8.47 -20.87
N LYS A 74 7.59 7.24 -20.85
CA LYS A 74 8.66 6.79 -21.77
C LYS A 74 8.13 6.06 -23.01
N GLU A 75 6.82 5.82 -23.10
CA GLU A 75 6.18 5.27 -24.32
C GLU A 75 5.60 6.35 -25.23
N VAL A 76 5.61 7.63 -24.81
CA VAL A 76 5.03 8.76 -25.56
C VAL A 76 6.10 9.72 -26.10
N ASN A 77 7.40 9.36 -26.02
CA ASN A 77 8.48 10.17 -26.59
C ASN A 77 9.54 9.29 -27.26
#